data_AF-A0A948RE87-F1
#
_entry.id   AF-A0A948RE87-F1
#
_cell.length_a   1.000
_cell.length_b   1.000
_cell.length_c   1.000
_cell.angle_alpha   90.00
_cell.angle_beta   90.00
_cell.angle_gamma   90.00
#
_symmetry.space_group_name_H-M   'P 1'
#
loop_
_entity.id
_entity.type
_entity.pdbx_description
1 polymer ?
#
loop_
_entity_poly.entity_id
_entity_poly.type
_entity_poly.pdbx_seq_one_letter_code
_entity_poly.pdbx_strand_id
1 'polypeptide(L)'
;MSNAEVMPGVRLIWLEAPAIASTAKPGQFVMVRCGEELLLRRPFSIHQVSDDNKLAILCSVVGKGTQWLAQCKVGDRVDLLGPLGNG
;
A
#
# COMPACT_ATOMS: atom_id res chain seq x y z
N MET A 1 -10.20 3.15 -3.47
CA MET A 1 -8.79 2.89 -3.89
C MET A 1 -8.48 3.74 -5.12
N SER A 2 -7.26 4.28 -5.26
CA SER A 2 -6.75 4.85 -6.53
C SER A 2 -5.30 4.41 -6.78
N ASN A 3 -4.86 4.40 -8.04
CA ASN A 3 -3.53 3.92 -8.45
C ASN A 3 -3.06 4.77 -9.65
N ALA A 4 -2.03 5.59 -9.44
CA ALA A 4 -1.50 6.51 -10.44
C ALA A 4 0.01 6.36 -10.57
N GLU A 5 0.51 6.35 -11.79
CA GLU A 5 1.96 6.41 -12.04
C GLU A 5 2.45 7.85 -11.88
N VAL A 6 3.42 8.07 -10.99
CA VAL A 6 3.94 9.41 -10.64
C VAL A 6 5.30 9.69 -11.27
N MET A 7 6.02 8.64 -11.65
CA MET A 7 7.23 8.66 -12.47
C MET A 7 7.40 7.27 -13.10
N PRO A 8 8.21 7.11 -14.16
CA PRO A 8 8.35 5.83 -14.86
C PRO A 8 8.65 4.67 -13.90
N GLY A 9 7.74 3.69 -13.84
CA GLY A 9 7.88 2.50 -13.00
C GLY A 9 7.59 2.71 -11.50
N VAL A 10 7.08 3.87 -11.09
CA VAL A 10 6.69 4.14 -9.69
C VAL A 10 5.24 4.61 -9.62
N ARG A 11 4.47 3.96 -8.75
CA ARG A 11 3.05 4.25 -8.56
C ARG A 11 2.73 4.72 -7.16
N LEU A 12 1.83 5.69 -7.06
CA LEU A 12 1.17 6.11 -5.84
C LEU A 12 -0.19 5.42 -5.76
N ILE A 13 -0.39 4.65 -4.70
CA ILE A 13 -1.58 3.82 -4.51
C ILE A 13 -2.28 4.23 -3.22
N TRP A 14 -3.51 4.73 -3.34
CA TRP A 14 -4.36 5.09 -2.22
C TRP A 14 -5.28 3.93 -1.85
N LEU A 15 -5.26 3.54 -0.58
CA LEU A 15 -6.01 2.44 -0.02
C LEU A 15 -6.93 2.93 1.09
N GLU A 16 -8.16 2.44 1.08
CA GLU A 16 -9.13 2.67 2.16
C GLU A 16 -8.87 1.66 3.27
N ALA A 17 -8.25 2.13 4.34
CA ALA A 17 -7.90 1.31 5.50
C ALA A 17 -8.04 2.13 6.78
N PRO A 18 -9.27 2.57 7.13
CA PRO A 18 -9.48 3.56 8.18
C PRO A 18 -8.90 3.15 9.53
N ALA A 19 -9.00 1.86 9.90
CA ALA A 19 -8.42 1.34 11.15
C ALA A 19 -6.88 1.45 11.21
N ILE A 20 -6.21 1.36 10.06
CA ILE A 20 -4.75 1.50 9.96
C ILE A 20 -4.38 2.98 9.89
N ALA A 21 -5.05 3.72 8.99
CA ALA A 21 -4.78 5.12 8.72
C ALA A 21 -4.98 6.00 9.96
N SER A 22 -6.03 5.76 10.75
CA SER A 22 -6.35 6.58 11.92
C SER A 22 -5.34 6.49 13.07
N THR A 23 -4.46 5.48 13.04
CA THR A 23 -3.46 5.23 14.09
C THR A 23 -2.02 5.31 13.59
N ALA A 24 -1.83 5.49 12.28
CA ALA A 24 -0.53 5.49 11.65
C ALA A 24 0.31 6.72 12.03
N LYS A 25 1.59 6.50 12.29
CA LYS A 25 2.60 7.52 12.61
C LYS A 25 3.73 7.54 11.56
N PRO A 26 4.43 8.67 11.40
CA PRO A 26 5.62 8.74 10.56
C PRO A 26 6.63 7.63 10.89
N GLY A 27 7.21 7.01 9.86
CA GLY A 27 8.17 5.91 10.03
C GLY A 27 7.54 4.51 10.14
N GLN A 28 6.20 4.40 10.20
CA GLN A 28 5.51 3.12 10.17
C GLN A 28 5.28 2.58 8.76
N PHE A 29 5.00 1.28 8.67
CA PHE A 29 4.78 0.56 7.42
C PHE A 29 3.61 -0.42 7.53
N VAL A 30 3.15 -0.94 6.39
CA VAL A 30 2.14 -1.99 6.29
C VAL A 30 2.68 -3.19 5.51
N MET A 31 2.22 -4.38 5.86
CA MET A 31 2.53 -5.63 5.18
C MET A 31 1.41 -5.99 4.22
N VAL A 32 1.67 -5.87 2.92
CA VAL A 32 0.71 -6.06 1.84
C VAL A 32 0.77 -7.49 1.32
N ARG A 33 -0.38 -8.16 1.22
CA ARG A 33 -0.49 -9.45 0.50
C ARG A 33 -0.69 -9.19 -1.00
N CYS A 34 0.29 -9.55 -1.82
CA CYS A 34 0.26 -9.32 -3.26
C CYS A 34 -0.24 -10.55 -4.02
N GLY A 35 -1.55 -10.81 -4.03
CA GLY A 35 -2.12 -11.98 -4.71
C GLY A 35 -1.93 -13.30 -3.97
N GLU A 36 -2.62 -14.35 -4.43
CA GLU A 36 -2.68 -15.64 -3.73
C GLU A 36 -1.44 -16.52 -3.95
N GLU A 37 -0.86 -16.49 -5.15
CA GLU A 37 0.32 -17.28 -5.51
C GLU A 37 1.60 -16.83 -4.77
N LEU A 38 1.60 -15.62 -4.24
CA LEU A 38 2.77 -15.00 -3.65
C LEU A 38 2.72 -15.05 -2.11
N LEU A 39 3.26 -16.13 -1.55
CA LEU A 39 3.18 -16.48 -0.12
C LEU A 39 3.58 -15.39 0.87
N LEU A 40 4.68 -14.67 0.63
CA LEU A 40 5.21 -13.68 1.58
C LEU A 40 4.54 -12.31 1.40
N ARG A 41 4.17 -11.64 2.49
CA ARG A 41 3.72 -10.23 2.44
C ARG A 41 4.89 -9.28 2.16
N ARG A 42 4.62 -8.14 1.55
CA ARG A 42 5.63 -7.14 1.17
C ARG A 42 5.49 -5.94 2.08
N PRO A 43 6.57 -5.50 2.76
CA PRO A 43 6.53 -4.29 3.55
C PRO A 43 6.51 -3.07 2.63
N PHE A 44 5.62 -2.13 2.93
CA PHE A 44 5.58 -0.82 2.30
C PHE A 44 5.41 0.26 3.34
N SER A 45 6.28 1.27 3.30
CA SER A 45 6.14 2.46 4.14
C SER A 45 4.79 3.14 3.87
N ILE A 46 4.17 3.63 4.94
CA ILE A 46 3.00 4.50 4.83
C ILE A 46 3.53 5.84 4.34
N HIS A 47 3.28 6.16 3.07
CA HIS A 47 3.79 7.37 2.43
C HIS A 47 3.03 8.61 2.90
N GLN A 48 1.71 8.49 3.00
CA GLN A 48 0.82 9.57 3.43
C GLN A 48 -0.45 8.99 4.06
N VAL A 49 -1.07 9.74 4.96
CA VAL A 49 -2.45 9.54 5.41
C VAL A 49 -3.25 10.78 5.04
N SER A 50 -4.45 10.59 4.51
CA SER A 50 -5.39 11.68 4.19
C SER A 50 -6.37 11.93 5.34
N ASP A 51 -7.02 13.10 5.32
CA ASP A 51 -8.02 13.49 6.33
C ASP A 51 -9.24 12.56 6.35
N ASP A 52 -9.54 11.88 5.24
CA ASP A 52 -10.61 10.87 5.12
C ASP A 52 -10.14 9.45 5.51
N ASN A 53 -9.03 9.33 6.25
CA ASN A 53 -8.45 8.07 6.75
C ASN A 53 -8.13 7.05 5.64
N LYS A 54 -7.63 7.53 4.50
CA LYS A 54 -6.96 6.67 3.51
C LYS A 54 -5.47 6.73 3.73
N LEU A 55 -4.78 5.65 3.39
CA LEU A 55 -3.32 5.62 3.38
C LEU A 55 -2.81 5.50 1.95
N ALA A 56 -1.67 6.13 1.69
CA ALA A 56 -0.97 6.02 0.43
C ALA A 56 0.30 5.17 0.59
N ILE A 57 0.56 4.36 -0.42
CA ILE A 57 1.81 3.62 -0.60
C ILE A 57 2.48 4.09 -1.87
N LEU A 58 3.77 4.37 -1.81
CA LEU A 58 4.61 4.61 -2.98
C LEU A 58 5.34 3.31 -3.33
N CYS A 59 5.16 2.82 -4.57
CA CYS A 59 5.58 1.49 -4.98
C CYS A 59 6.37 1.52 -6.30
N SER A 60 7.62 1.06 -6.26
CA SER A 60 8.42 0.83 -7.47
C SER A 60 8.15 -0.57 -8.05
N VAL A 61 7.84 -0.64 -9.34
CA VAL A 61 7.44 -1.86 -10.05
C VAL A 61 8.68 -2.64 -10.52
N VAL A 62 9.33 -3.31 -9.57
CA VAL A 62 10.58 -4.07 -9.80
C VAL A 62 10.43 -5.60 -9.81
N GLY A 63 9.26 -6.15 -9.46
CA GLY A 63 9.07 -7.61 -9.40
C GLY A 63 7.61 -8.04 -9.34
N LYS A 64 7.38 -9.36 -9.28
CA LYS A 64 6.03 -9.94 -9.38
C LYS A 64 5.01 -9.34 -8.40
N GLY A 65 5.40 -9.13 -7.14
CA GLY A 65 4.49 -8.59 -6.12
C GLY A 65 4.12 -7.12 -6.36
N THR A 66 5.08 -6.31 -6.80
CA THR A 66 4.84 -4.89 -7.11
C THR A 66 4.14 -4.72 -8.46
N GLN A 67 4.35 -5.64 -9.41
CA GLN A 67 3.57 -5.73 -10.65
C GLN A 67 2.11 -6.07 -10.37
N TRP A 68 1.84 -7.05 -9.51
CA TRP A 68 0.48 -7.38 -9.09
C TRP A 68 -0.21 -6.16 -8.46
N LEU A 69 0.48 -5.49 -7.52
CA LEU A 69 -0.06 -4.31 -6.83
C LEU A 69 -0.30 -3.14 -7.81
N ALA A 70 0.59 -2.97 -8.77
CA ALA A 70 0.48 -1.96 -9.82
C ALA A 70 -0.70 -2.19 -10.79
N GLN A 71 -1.20 -3.42 -10.89
CA GLN A 71 -2.34 -3.78 -11.73
C GLN A 71 -3.68 -3.66 -11.00
N CYS A 72 -3.68 -3.55 -9.66
CA CYS A 72 -4.91 -3.37 -8.89
C CYS A 72 -5.64 -2.08 -9.29
N LYS A 73 -6.97 -2.20 -9.41
CA LYS A 73 -7.89 -1.15 -9.85
C LYS A 73 -8.82 -0.72 -8.72
N VAL A 74 -9.53 0.37 -8.97
CA VAL A 74 -10.61 0.82 -8.07
C VAL A 74 -11.63 -0.31 -7.89
N GLY A 75 -11.92 -0.65 -6.64
CA GLY A 75 -12.83 -1.74 -6.28
C GLY A 75 -12.13 -3.03 -5.86
N ASP A 76 -10.85 -3.21 -6.21
CA ASP A 76 -10.08 -4.36 -5.76
C ASP A 76 -9.80 -4.27 -4.26
N ARG A 77 -9.77 -5.44 -3.61
CA ARG A 77 -9.42 -5.58 -2.20
C ARG A 77 -7.97 -5.99 -2.07
N VAL A 78 -7.24 -5.25 -1.24
CA VAL A 78 -5.85 -5.55 -0.88
C VAL A 78 -5.81 -5.86 0.61
N ASP A 79 -5.27 -7.01 0.97
CA ASP A 79 -5.11 -7.41 2.36
C ASP A 79 -3.87 -6.74 2.96
N LEU A 80 -4.11 -5.94 4.01
CA LEU A 80 -3.12 -5.15 4.73
C LEU A 80 -3.00 -5.63 6.17
N LEU A 81 -1.77 -5.70 6.66
CA LEU A 81 -1.45 -5.90 8.06
C LEU A 81 -0.61 -4.70 8.55
N GLY A 82 -1.11 -3.98 9.55
CA GLY A 82 -0.42 -2.85 10.16
C GLY A 82 -1.35 -1.90 10.95
N PRO A 83 -0.88 -0.69 11.31
CA PRO A 83 0.48 -0.20 11.06
C PRO A 83 1.50 -0.95 11.92
N LEU A 84 2.72 -1.10 11.41
CA LEU A 84 3.84 -1.76 12.10
C LEU A 84 5.02 -0.81 12.23
N GLY A 85 5.87 -1.07 13.23
CA GLY A 85 7.02 -0.23 13.57
C GLY A 85 6.73 0.78 14.69
N ASN A 86 7.78 1.30 15.32
CA ASN A 86 7.70 2.17 16.51
C ASN A 86 7.82 3.67 16.14
N GLY A 87 7.16 4.08 15.05
CA GLY A 87 7.16 5.49 14.62
C GLY A 87 6.76 6.48 15.70
#